data_AF-A0A2N5J9Q5-F1
#
_entry.id   AF-A0A2N5J9Q5-F1
#
_cell.length_a   1.000
_cell.length_b   1.000
_cell.length_c   1.000
_cell.angle_alpha   90.00
_cell.angle_beta   90.00
_cell.angle_gamma   90.00
#
_symmetry.space_group_name_H-M   'P 1'
#
loop_
_entity.id
_entity.type
_entity.pdbx_description
1 polymer ?
#
loop_
_entity_poly.entity_id
_entity_poly.type
_entity_poly.pdbx_seq_one_letter_code
_entity_poly.pdbx_strand_id
1 'polypeptide(L)'
;MNPRLRPFLVGIGSSLLSIGLYGIALSCYNALMLLLISMEEGGQGLTDFSMPLTKAVMLYSQGVGLQYPPLTLTVIPLGLTVLLIVLIRACSLRLGCSWQGYVGGLAAWLAVHAWIASTSSVGTLDSMGVIELKTSIVFSIGYLLAFLPETGLSGMRRDAVSRLDQSFRRTLRLGVIAFVLTIAFLVLVSLITVVSWAVLGWNDMIDMFPAIGMGHGSAVMTTIAYLIWLPNLMLWALSWVCGGAFSIGTSAVFSLWSGTGYDLPSVPLFALLPAPVDGEATRISLMLLPGVLTFIIGTWMMLSAKRFAVLRRDEDEDPTRLVSSRMLHRFAHPAIAFCAASVFIAIVIPLLMSLSNGSLGTGRLSHIGVDVAASTRAIARPCALGFLAAWMIPLIFVCGRCGIAALLSRRTGGNTDSVGNSSLRPAVDDMDNRDDIDHAAETDSSSAMNDPASEHNRIGASNDADLPSRSPRVPRTAQSSAPFTVDNRSLRTEKPKRARMVASGGSAENPTTKEDK
;
A
#
# COMPACT_ATOMS: atom_id res chain seq x y z
N MET A 1 -16.77 30.98 -26.67
CA MET A 1 -16.16 31.01 -25.31
C MET A 1 -14.64 30.96 -25.47
N ASN A 2 -13.88 31.82 -24.79
CA ASN A 2 -12.44 31.94 -25.03
C ASN A 2 -11.68 30.64 -24.65
N PRO A 3 -10.79 30.11 -25.52
CA PRO A 3 -10.12 28.83 -25.27
C PRO A 3 -9.23 28.86 -24.02
N ARG A 4 -8.68 30.03 -23.66
CA ARG A 4 -7.89 30.24 -22.43
C ARG A 4 -8.72 30.21 -21.13
N LEU A 5 -10.05 30.42 -21.18
CA LEU A 5 -10.91 30.39 -19.99
C LEU A 5 -11.52 29.02 -19.72
N ARG A 6 -11.72 28.19 -20.75
CA ARG A 6 -12.25 26.82 -20.63
C ARG A 6 -11.54 25.97 -19.55
N PRO A 7 -10.20 25.89 -19.45
CA PRO A 7 -9.55 25.05 -18.44
C PRO A 7 -9.76 25.54 -17.00
N PHE A 8 -9.82 26.86 -16.75
CA PHE A 8 -10.18 27.40 -15.43
C PHE A 8 -11.61 27.03 -15.05
N LEU A 9 -12.57 27.17 -15.97
CA LEU A 9 -13.97 26.79 -15.75
C LEU A 9 -14.14 25.28 -15.48
N VAL A 10 -13.34 24.42 -16.13
CA VAL A 10 -13.28 22.98 -15.84
C VAL A 10 -12.82 22.71 -14.41
N GLY A 11 -11.78 23.40 -13.95
CA GLY A 11 -11.26 23.28 -12.58
C GLY A 11 -12.23 23.78 -11.50
N ILE A 12 -12.85 24.93 -11.73
CA ILE A 12 -13.95 25.47 -10.91
C ILE A 12 -15.09 24.43 -10.88
N GLY A 13 -15.45 23.86 -12.02
CA GLY A 13 -16.45 22.81 -12.15
C GLY A 13 -16.12 21.55 -11.33
N SER A 14 -14.88 21.05 -11.35
CA SER A 14 -14.49 19.90 -10.53
C SER A 14 -14.55 20.21 -9.03
N SER A 15 -14.10 21.39 -8.64
CA SER A 15 -14.11 21.87 -7.25
C SER A 15 -15.54 21.97 -6.69
N LEU A 16 -16.41 22.68 -7.40
CA LEU A 16 -17.82 22.85 -7.03
C LEU A 16 -18.61 21.53 -7.09
N LEU A 17 -18.34 20.66 -8.06
CA LEU A 17 -19.00 19.35 -8.16
C LEU A 17 -18.61 18.43 -6.98
N SER A 18 -17.33 18.40 -6.59
CA SER A 18 -16.89 17.59 -5.45
C SER A 18 -17.46 18.08 -4.13
N ILE A 19 -17.38 19.39 -3.84
CA ILE A 19 -17.89 19.92 -2.57
C ILE A 19 -19.43 19.85 -2.50
N GLY A 20 -20.12 20.01 -3.64
CA GLY A 20 -21.56 19.87 -3.75
C GLY A 20 -22.03 18.43 -3.51
N LEU A 21 -21.45 17.44 -4.20
CA LEU A 21 -21.79 16.02 -4.00
C LEU A 21 -21.50 15.58 -2.55
N TYR A 22 -20.39 16.03 -1.97
CA TYR A 22 -20.01 15.73 -0.59
C TYR A 22 -20.97 16.35 0.43
N GLY A 23 -21.26 17.65 0.28
CA GLY A 23 -22.17 18.38 1.16
C GLY A 23 -23.61 17.87 1.10
N ILE A 24 -24.10 17.47 -0.08
CA ILE A 24 -25.43 16.85 -0.24
C ILE A 24 -25.48 15.48 0.45
N ALA A 25 -24.46 14.64 0.28
CA ALA A 25 -24.39 13.33 0.92
C ALA A 25 -24.35 13.45 2.46
N LEU A 26 -23.51 14.35 2.99
CA LEU A 26 -23.45 14.62 4.44
C LEU A 26 -24.75 15.24 4.97
N SER A 27 -25.35 16.20 4.26
CA SER A 27 -26.63 16.82 4.67
C SER A 27 -27.76 15.80 4.73
N CYS A 28 -27.85 14.91 3.73
CA CYS A 28 -28.83 13.82 3.72
C CYS A 28 -28.61 12.86 4.90
N TYR A 29 -27.37 12.42 5.13
CA TYR A 29 -27.03 11.55 6.25
C TYR A 29 -27.32 12.20 7.61
N ASN A 30 -26.87 13.44 7.83
CA ASN A 30 -27.08 14.18 9.07
C ASN A 30 -28.57 14.47 9.33
N ALA A 31 -29.33 14.82 8.28
CA ALA A 31 -30.78 15.03 8.41
C ALA A 31 -31.50 13.75 8.81
N LEU A 32 -31.18 12.60 8.18
CA LEU A 32 -31.75 11.31 8.53
C LEU A 32 -31.36 10.87 9.95
N MET A 33 -30.11 11.05 10.35
CA MET A 33 -29.63 10.70 11.69
C MET A 33 -30.31 11.56 12.79
N LEU A 34 -30.37 12.88 12.60
CA LEU A 34 -31.00 13.79 13.56
C LEU A 34 -32.53 13.63 13.61
N LEU A 35 -33.19 13.37 12.48
CA LEU A 35 -34.62 13.02 12.42
C LEU A 35 -34.90 11.76 13.24
N LEU A 36 -34.09 10.73 13.07
CA LEU A 36 -34.26 9.43 13.72
C LEU A 36 -34.04 9.50 15.24
N ILE A 37 -33.02 10.24 15.68
CA ILE A 37 -32.83 10.57 17.11
C ILE A 37 -34.02 11.37 17.64
N SER A 38 -34.51 12.39 16.92
CA SER A 38 -35.69 13.18 17.34
C SER A 38 -36.95 12.31 17.52
N MET A 39 -37.14 11.30 16.65
CA MET A 39 -38.26 10.36 16.72
C MET A 39 -38.14 9.37 17.88
N GLU A 40 -36.93 8.99 18.27
CA GLU A 40 -36.68 8.05 19.38
C GLU A 40 -36.68 8.76 20.75
N GLU A 41 -36.15 9.99 20.86
CA GLU A 41 -36.16 10.82 22.07
C GLU A 41 -37.53 11.50 22.31
N GLY A 42 -38.38 11.64 21.28
CA GLY A 42 -39.68 12.30 21.36
C GLY A 42 -39.62 13.83 21.57
N GLY A 43 -38.45 14.44 21.34
CA GLY A 43 -38.18 15.86 21.56
C GLY A 43 -38.63 16.78 20.43
N GLN A 44 -38.15 18.04 20.46
CA GLN A 44 -38.24 18.93 19.30
C GLN A 44 -37.33 18.43 18.18
N GLY A 45 -37.67 18.76 16.93
CA GLY A 45 -36.92 18.31 15.75
C GLY A 45 -35.48 18.83 15.73
N LEU A 46 -34.51 17.96 16.03
CA LEU A 46 -33.07 18.24 15.93
C LEU A 46 -32.62 18.49 14.47
N THR A 47 -33.52 18.27 13.50
CA THR A 47 -33.32 18.51 12.05
C THR A 47 -32.81 19.91 11.72
N ASP A 48 -33.16 20.92 12.51
CA ASP A 48 -32.71 22.31 12.31
C ASP A 48 -31.18 22.45 12.47
N PHE A 49 -30.57 21.56 13.27
CA PHE A 49 -29.11 21.49 13.41
C PHE A 49 -28.41 20.76 12.26
N SER A 50 -29.13 20.14 11.32
CA SER A 50 -28.52 19.37 10.22
C SER A 50 -27.58 20.20 9.34
N MET A 51 -27.99 21.43 8.97
CA MET A 51 -27.13 22.29 8.14
C MET A 51 -25.91 22.84 8.93
N PRO A 52 -26.05 23.35 10.17
CA PRO A 52 -24.93 23.60 11.08
C PRO A 52 -23.96 22.43 11.23
N LEU A 53 -24.46 21.23 11.54
CA LEU A 53 -23.66 20.02 11.72
C LEU A 53 -22.94 19.64 10.43
N THR A 54 -23.60 19.77 9.27
CA THR A 54 -23.00 19.49 7.97
C THR A 54 -21.84 20.43 7.66
N LYS A 55 -21.98 21.75 7.91
CA LYS A 55 -20.86 22.70 7.79
C LYS A 55 -19.69 22.31 8.69
N ALA A 56 -19.97 21.99 9.95
CA ALA A 56 -18.96 21.58 10.92
C ALA A 56 -18.22 20.30 10.46
N VAL A 57 -18.94 19.25 10.04
CA VAL A 57 -18.36 17.99 9.55
C VAL A 57 -17.54 18.20 8.26
N MET A 58 -17.96 19.09 7.36
CA MET A 58 -17.21 19.42 6.13
C MET A 58 -15.87 20.12 6.40
N LEU A 59 -15.78 20.93 7.46
CA LEU A 59 -14.51 21.52 7.91
C LEU A 59 -13.66 20.48 8.66
N TYR A 60 -14.28 19.75 9.59
CA TYR A 60 -13.63 18.75 10.43
C TYR A 60 -12.99 17.61 9.62
N SER A 61 -13.62 17.19 8.51
CA SER A 61 -13.06 16.19 7.60
C SER A 61 -11.78 16.61 6.87
N GLN A 62 -11.41 17.88 6.95
CA GLN A 62 -10.15 18.43 6.44
C GLN A 62 -9.17 18.79 7.57
N GLY A 63 -9.45 18.34 8.80
CA GLY A 63 -8.60 18.55 9.97
C GLY A 63 -8.73 19.94 10.59
N VAL A 64 -9.80 20.69 10.28
CA VAL A 64 -10.10 21.96 10.98
C VAL A 64 -10.54 21.65 12.40
N GLY A 65 -9.90 22.29 13.38
CA GLY A 65 -10.24 22.16 14.79
C GLY A 65 -11.57 22.85 15.09
N LEU A 66 -12.51 22.12 15.71
CA LEU A 66 -13.79 22.64 16.15
C LEU A 66 -13.81 22.85 17.66
N GLN A 67 -14.54 23.88 18.11
CA GLN A 67 -14.77 24.18 19.51
C GLN A 67 -16.26 24.41 19.76
N TYR A 68 -16.83 23.62 20.66
CA TYR A 68 -18.19 23.75 21.16
C TYR A 68 -18.14 23.55 22.68
N PRO A 69 -17.86 24.60 23.48
CA PRO A 69 -17.45 24.46 24.88
C PRO A 69 -18.40 23.59 25.71
N PRO A 70 -17.91 22.60 26.47
CA PRO A 70 -16.50 22.30 26.78
C PRO A 70 -15.77 21.41 25.74
N LEU A 71 -16.41 21.00 24.65
CA LEU A 71 -15.82 20.10 23.66
C LEU A 71 -14.80 20.81 22.75
N THR A 72 -13.62 20.19 22.56
CA THR A 72 -12.59 20.58 21.58
C THR A 72 -12.26 19.38 20.71
N LEU A 73 -12.53 19.47 19.41
CA LEU A 73 -12.32 18.38 18.46
C LEU A 73 -11.20 18.75 17.49
N THR A 74 -10.08 18.01 17.51
CA THR A 74 -8.95 18.21 16.59
C THR A 74 -8.41 16.92 15.97
N VAL A 75 -8.84 15.74 16.44
CA VAL A 75 -8.51 14.46 15.80
C VAL A 75 -9.21 14.33 14.44
N ILE A 76 -8.48 13.99 13.38
CA ILE A 76 -9.00 14.04 12.02
C ILE A 76 -9.79 12.77 11.70
N PRO A 77 -11.06 12.84 11.24
CA PRO A 77 -11.83 11.67 10.81
C PRO A 77 -11.36 11.20 9.42
N LEU A 78 -10.23 10.49 9.37
CA LEU A 78 -9.48 10.16 8.15
C LEU A 78 -10.31 9.44 7.07
N GLY A 79 -11.36 8.68 7.41
CA GLY A 79 -12.26 8.07 6.42
C GLY A 79 -13.01 9.11 5.58
N LEU A 80 -13.46 10.21 6.19
CA LEU A 80 -14.06 11.33 5.46
C LEU A 80 -13.00 12.09 4.64
N THR A 81 -11.79 12.27 5.16
CA THR A 81 -10.68 12.92 4.42
C THR A 81 -10.31 12.12 3.16
N VAL A 82 -10.19 10.80 3.28
CA VAL A 82 -9.90 9.89 2.15
C VAL A 82 -11.06 9.88 1.15
N LEU A 83 -12.31 9.81 1.61
CA LEU A 83 -13.49 9.88 0.74
C LEU A 83 -13.51 11.20 -0.07
N LEU A 84 -13.21 12.32 0.59
CA LEU A 84 -13.15 13.65 -0.04
C LEU A 84 -12.03 13.73 -1.10
N ILE A 85 -10.82 13.25 -0.78
CA ILE A 85 -9.68 13.16 -1.72
C ILE A 85 -10.04 12.30 -2.94
N VAL A 86 -10.70 11.15 -2.73
CA VAL A 86 -11.15 10.24 -3.81
C VAL A 86 -12.22 10.91 -4.68
N LEU A 87 -13.14 11.66 -4.08
CA LEU A 87 -14.18 12.39 -4.81
C LEU A 87 -13.62 13.56 -5.64
N ILE A 88 -12.70 14.35 -5.07
CA ILE A 88 -11.97 15.42 -5.79
C ILE A 88 -11.23 14.82 -6.98
N ARG A 89 -10.54 13.69 -6.78
CA ARG A 89 -9.87 12.95 -7.85
C ARG A 89 -10.84 12.49 -8.93
N ALA A 90 -11.98 11.91 -8.55
CA ALA A 90 -12.98 11.39 -9.49
C ALA A 90 -13.63 12.50 -10.33
N CYS A 91 -14.02 13.62 -9.72
CA CYS A 91 -14.57 14.77 -10.44
C CYS A 91 -13.54 15.43 -11.37
N SER A 92 -12.28 15.53 -10.94
CA SER A 92 -11.19 16.10 -11.75
C SER A 92 -10.85 15.22 -12.96
N LEU A 93 -10.82 13.89 -12.79
CA LEU A 93 -10.67 12.96 -13.92
C LEU A 93 -11.88 13.01 -14.89
N ARG A 94 -13.11 13.19 -14.37
CA ARG A 94 -14.33 13.22 -15.20
C ARG A 94 -14.46 14.49 -16.04
N LEU A 95 -13.95 15.62 -15.56
CA LEU A 95 -14.06 16.92 -16.25
C LEU A 95 -12.78 17.34 -17.01
N GLY A 96 -11.63 16.74 -16.66
CA GLY A 96 -10.33 16.98 -17.28
C GLY A 96 -9.36 17.75 -16.37
N CYS A 97 -8.09 17.35 -16.39
CA CYS A 97 -7.07 17.94 -15.50
C CYS A 97 -6.13 18.88 -16.27
N SER A 98 -5.81 20.04 -15.69
CA SER A 98 -4.83 20.98 -16.24
C SER A 98 -4.25 21.89 -15.16
N TRP A 99 -3.09 22.49 -15.38
CA TRP A 99 -2.50 23.44 -14.41
C TRP A 99 -3.37 24.68 -14.19
N GLN A 100 -4.00 25.19 -15.25
CA GLN A 100 -4.96 26.30 -15.17
C GLN A 100 -6.25 25.88 -14.44
N GLY A 101 -6.69 24.62 -14.63
CA GLY A 101 -7.78 24.02 -13.87
C GLY A 101 -7.46 23.85 -12.38
N TYR A 102 -6.23 23.46 -12.03
CA TYR A 102 -5.79 23.40 -10.63
C TYR A 102 -5.92 24.77 -9.95
N VAL A 103 -5.41 25.84 -10.56
CA VAL A 103 -5.49 27.20 -10.01
C VAL A 103 -6.94 27.68 -9.89
N GLY A 104 -7.77 27.50 -10.92
CA GLY A 104 -9.19 27.89 -10.87
C GLY A 104 -10.01 27.08 -9.86
N GLY A 105 -9.77 25.77 -9.78
CA GLY A 105 -10.43 24.88 -8.84
C GLY A 105 -10.04 25.14 -7.39
N LEU A 106 -8.76 25.42 -7.12
CA LEU A 106 -8.28 25.78 -5.79
C LEU A 106 -8.86 27.12 -5.33
N ALA A 107 -8.89 28.13 -6.20
CA ALA A 107 -9.51 29.42 -5.87
C ALA A 107 -11.00 29.28 -5.52
N ALA A 108 -11.76 28.47 -6.28
CA ALA A 108 -13.15 28.15 -5.96
C ALA A 108 -13.28 27.32 -4.66
N TRP A 109 -12.35 26.39 -4.40
CA TRP A 109 -12.36 25.56 -3.18
C TRP A 109 -12.19 26.42 -1.94
N LEU A 110 -11.19 27.31 -1.95
CA LEU A 110 -10.90 28.23 -0.84
C LEU A 110 -12.06 29.20 -0.60
N ALA A 111 -12.61 29.82 -1.65
CA ALA A 111 -13.76 30.71 -1.52
C ALA A 111 -14.98 30.03 -0.87
N VAL A 112 -15.27 28.77 -1.23
CA VAL A 112 -16.35 27.99 -0.60
C VAL A 112 -16.03 27.65 0.86
N HIS A 113 -14.79 27.28 1.19
CA HIS A 113 -14.43 26.93 2.57
C HIS A 113 -14.36 28.15 3.50
N ALA A 114 -13.90 29.31 3.01
CA ALA A 114 -13.97 30.58 3.73
C ALA A 114 -15.43 30.98 3.99
N TRP A 115 -16.34 30.79 3.01
CA TRP A 115 -17.79 31.00 3.20
C TRP A 115 -18.42 30.01 4.21
N ILE A 116 -18.05 28.72 4.17
CA ILE A 116 -18.54 27.73 5.14
C ILE A 116 -18.05 28.08 6.56
N ALA A 117 -16.78 28.43 6.73
CA ALA A 117 -16.19 28.79 8.02
C ALA A 117 -16.79 30.09 8.60
N SER A 118 -16.87 31.16 7.79
CA SER A 118 -17.48 32.44 8.21
C SER A 118 -18.99 32.38 8.46
N THR A 119 -19.68 31.33 8.00
CA THR A 119 -21.11 31.10 8.24
C THR A 119 -21.40 29.84 9.07
N SER A 120 -20.40 29.34 9.79
CA SER A 120 -20.54 28.28 10.78
C SER A 120 -21.05 28.86 12.11
N SER A 121 -22.03 28.20 12.74
CA SER A 121 -22.43 28.49 14.13
C SER A 121 -21.60 27.71 15.15
N VAL A 122 -20.85 26.68 14.72
CA VAL A 122 -19.87 25.97 15.55
C VAL A 122 -18.54 26.73 15.47
N GLY A 123 -17.93 27.00 16.63
CA GLY A 123 -16.66 27.73 16.71
C GLY A 123 -15.51 26.94 16.07
N THR A 124 -14.58 27.66 15.45
CA THR A 124 -13.35 27.09 14.89
C THR A 124 -12.15 27.49 15.76
N LEU A 125 -11.31 26.51 16.10
CA LEU A 125 -10.08 26.71 16.87
C LEU A 125 -8.95 27.28 15.99
N ASP A 126 -8.97 26.95 14.70
CA ASP A 126 -8.01 27.44 13.71
C ASP A 126 -8.36 28.87 13.24
N SER A 127 -7.35 29.68 12.94
CA SER A 127 -7.53 30.94 12.22
C SER A 127 -7.85 30.69 10.73
N MET A 128 -8.52 31.65 10.07
CA MET A 128 -8.97 31.48 8.68
C MET A 128 -7.85 31.04 7.71
N GLY A 129 -6.64 31.61 7.83
CA GLY A 129 -5.50 31.22 7.00
C GLY A 129 -5.01 29.78 7.24
N VAL A 130 -5.20 29.23 8.45
CA VAL A 130 -4.92 27.82 8.76
C VAL A 130 -6.02 26.91 8.20
N ILE A 131 -7.28 27.35 8.23
CA ILE A 131 -8.42 26.65 7.57
C ILE A 131 -8.17 26.58 6.05
N GLU A 132 -7.82 27.69 5.42
CA GLU A 132 -7.49 27.76 4.00
C GLU A 132 -6.27 26.88 3.66
N LEU A 133 -5.21 26.89 4.48
CA LEU A 133 -4.04 26.02 4.27
C LEU A 133 -4.40 24.52 4.36
N LYS A 134 -5.15 24.10 5.39
CA LYS A 134 -5.58 22.70 5.58
C LYS A 134 -6.46 22.22 4.43
N THR A 135 -7.49 22.99 4.08
CA THR A 135 -8.43 22.66 2.99
C THR A 135 -7.75 22.71 1.61
N SER A 136 -6.80 23.63 1.39
CA SER A 136 -5.92 23.68 0.21
C SER A 136 -5.12 22.39 0.04
N ILE A 137 -4.48 21.88 1.11
CA ILE A 137 -3.69 20.65 1.07
C ILE A 137 -4.56 19.45 0.63
N VAL A 138 -5.77 19.32 1.19
CA VAL A 138 -6.71 18.24 0.82
C VAL A 138 -7.13 18.33 -0.65
N PHE A 139 -7.50 19.52 -1.14
CA PHE A 139 -7.81 19.73 -2.55
C PHE A 139 -6.62 19.42 -3.47
N SER A 140 -5.43 19.90 -3.08
CA SER A 140 -4.20 19.71 -3.84
C SER A 140 -3.84 18.24 -3.97
N ILE A 141 -3.96 17.44 -2.91
CA ILE A 141 -3.74 15.99 -2.96
C ILE A 141 -4.74 15.32 -3.91
N GLY A 142 -6.04 15.62 -3.79
CA GLY A 142 -7.08 15.06 -4.65
C GLY A 142 -6.89 15.38 -6.14
N TYR A 143 -6.61 16.65 -6.47
CA TYR A 143 -6.39 17.10 -7.84
C TYR A 143 -5.06 16.55 -8.41
N LEU A 144 -3.99 16.55 -7.61
CA LEU A 144 -2.68 16.04 -8.03
C LEU A 144 -2.72 14.52 -8.32
N LEU A 145 -3.50 13.74 -7.56
CA LEU A 145 -3.75 12.31 -7.82
C LEU A 145 -4.60 12.05 -9.08
N ALA A 146 -5.26 13.06 -9.64
CA ALA A 146 -5.91 13.02 -10.96
C ALA A 146 -4.97 13.51 -12.08
N PHE A 147 -4.09 14.48 -11.77
CA PHE A 147 -3.21 15.15 -12.73
C PHE A 147 -1.90 14.36 -13.02
N LEU A 148 -1.41 13.54 -12.08
CA LEU A 148 -0.17 12.74 -12.24
C LEU A 148 -0.14 11.77 -13.44
N PRO A 149 -1.24 11.06 -13.78
CA PRO A 149 -1.31 10.24 -15.00
C PRO A 149 -1.29 11.07 -16.29
N GLU A 150 -2.09 12.14 -16.31
CA GLU A 150 -2.38 12.99 -17.48
C GLU A 150 -1.18 13.82 -17.95
N THR A 151 -0.42 14.38 -17.00
CA THR A 151 0.56 15.48 -17.18
C THR A 151 1.70 15.26 -18.17
N GLY A 152 1.88 14.06 -18.70
CA GLY A 152 3.15 13.69 -19.34
C GLY A 152 4.34 13.65 -18.36
N LEU A 153 4.13 13.92 -17.06
CA LEU A 153 5.13 13.66 -16.01
C LEU A 153 5.47 12.17 -15.91
N SER A 154 4.58 11.27 -16.33
CA SER A 154 4.95 9.86 -16.49
C SER A 154 6.00 9.65 -17.60
N GLY A 155 6.03 10.53 -18.62
CA GLY A 155 7.06 10.65 -19.66
C GLY A 155 8.31 11.34 -19.13
N MET A 156 8.23 12.60 -18.68
CA MET A 156 9.40 13.32 -18.15
C MET A 156 10.08 12.60 -16.97
N ARG A 157 9.33 11.85 -16.14
CA ARG A 157 9.92 10.96 -15.11
C ARG A 157 10.54 9.72 -15.73
N ARG A 158 9.97 9.13 -16.79
CA ARG A 158 10.65 8.08 -17.58
C ARG A 158 11.95 8.60 -18.18
N ASP A 159 12.01 9.84 -18.61
CA ASP A 159 13.18 10.44 -19.27
C ASP A 159 14.25 10.92 -18.27
N ALA A 160 13.85 11.50 -17.14
CA ALA A 160 14.76 11.77 -16.02
C ALA A 160 15.31 10.47 -15.42
N VAL A 161 14.50 9.41 -15.34
CA VAL A 161 14.93 8.08 -14.90
C VAL A 161 15.72 7.34 -15.98
N SER A 162 15.55 7.64 -17.28
CA SER A 162 16.36 7.03 -18.34
C SER A 162 17.78 7.61 -18.42
N ARG A 163 18.00 8.82 -17.88
CA ARG A 163 19.35 9.37 -17.63
C ARG A 163 20.11 8.65 -16.51
N LEU A 164 19.42 7.94 -15.62
CA LEU A 164 20.06 7.12 -14.58
C LEU A 164 20.56 5.80 -15.20
N ASP A 165 21.59 5.19 -14.61
CA ASP A 165 22.02 3.85 -15.02
C ASP A 165 20.90 2.81 -14.87
N GLN A 166 20.82 1.86 -15.82
CA GLN A 166 19.80 0.81 -15.88
C GLN A 166 19.78 -0.07 -14.62
N SER A 167 20.93 -0.32 -13.99
CA SER A 167 21.05 -1.07 -12.72
C SER A 167 20.43 -0.27 -11.56
N PHE A 168 20.68 1.04 -11.53
CA PHE A 168 20.06 1.94 -10.54
C PHE A 168 18.54 2.09 -10.77
N ARG A 169 18.07 2.22 -12.02
CA ARG A 169 16.62 2.20 -12.35
C ARG A 169 15.92 0.95 -11.84
N ARG A 170 16.54 -0.22 -12.05
CA ARG A 170 16.04 -1.54 -11.60
C ARG A 170 15.99 -1.59 -10.07
N THR A 171 17.05 -1.10 -9.41
CA THR A 171 17.16 -0.99 -7.95
C THR A 171 16.04 -0.13 -7.36
N LEU A 172 15.87 1.10 -7.85
CA LEU A 172 14.84 2.03 -7.37
C LEU A 172 13.43 1.47 -7.58
N ARG A 173 13.15 0.88 -8.75
CA ARG A 173 11.85 0.24 -9.02
C ARG A 173 11.57 -0.92 -8.06
N LEU A 174 12.57 -1.75 -7.76
CA LEU A 174 12.44 -2.86 -6.82
C LEU A 174 12.27 -2.37 -5.37
N GLY A 175 12.97 -1.31 -4.95
CA GLY A 175 12.76 -0.68 -3.63
C GLY A 175 11.35 -0.13 -3.45
N VAL A 176 10.80 0.53 -4.48
CA VAL A 176 9.39 0.99 -4.48
C VAL A 176 8.41 -0.19 -4.41
N ILE A 177 8.68 -1.30 -5.10
CA ILE A 177 7.86 -2.51 -5.01
C ILE A 177 7.92 -3.12 -3.60
N ALA A 178 9.11 -3.21 -2.98
CA ALA A 178 9.26 -3.68 -1.60
C ALA A 178 8.45 -2.82 -0.63
N PHE A 179 8.60 -1.50 -0.71
CA PHE A 179 7.85 -0.53 0.09
C PHE A 179 6.33 -0.70 -0.05
N VAL A 180 5.81 -0.69 -1.28
CA VAL A 180 4.36 -0.80 -1.55
C VAL A 180 3.80 -2.13 -1.05
N LEU A 181 4.51 -3.25 -1.22
CA LEU A 181 4.07 -4.56 -0.73
C LEU A 181 4.06 -4.62 0.80
N THR A 182 5.07 -4.04 1.48
CA THR A 182 5.11 -3.98 2.94
C THR A 182 3.96 -3.13 3.48
N ILE A 183 3.74 -1.92 2.94
CA ILE A 183 2.61 -1.06 3.35
C ILE A 183 1.28 -1.75 3.10
N ALA A 184 1.07 -2.37 1.93
CA ALA A 184 -0.18 -3.07 1.62
C ALA A 184 -0.49 -4.22 2.60
N PHE A 185 0.52 -4.95 3.06
CA PHE A 185 0.32 -6.01 4.06
C PHE A 185 0.14 -5.44 5.47
N LEU A 186 0.86 -4.37 5.88
CA LEU A 186 0.62 -3.72 7.17
C LEU A 186 -0.83 -3.16 7.26
N VAL A 187 -1.34 -2.62 6.15
CA VAL A 187 -2.75 -2.21 6.00
C VAL A 187 -3.69 -3.42 6.12
N LEU A 188 -3.39 -4.55 5.47
CA LEU A 188 -4.18 -5.79 5.60
C LEU A 188 -4.21 -6.32 7.04
N VAL A 189 -3.07 -6.35 7.73
CA VAL A 189 -2.96 -6.78 9.14
C VAL A 189 -3.81 -5.89 10.04
N SER A 190 -3.73 -4.57 9.86
CA SER A 190 -4.53 -3.64 10.65
C SER A 190 -6.03 -3.78 10.41
N LEU A 191 -6.45 -4.05 9.17
CA LEU A 191 -7.85 -4.33 8.84
C LEU A 191 -8.33 -5.63 9.51
N ILE A 192 -7.56 -6.72 9.43
CA ILE A 192 -7.85 -8.00 10.09
C ILE A 192 -7.95 -7.81 11.62
N THR A 193 -7.11 -6.95 12.18
CA THR A 193 -7.12 -6.62 13.62
C THR A 193 -8.41 -5.90 14.01
N VAL A 194 -8.80 -4.83 13.30
CA VAL A 194 -10.06 -4.11 13.58
C VAL A 194 -11.29 -5.00 13.35
N VAL A 195 -11.26 -5.90 12.36
CA VAL A 195 -12.34 -6.89 12.17
C VAL A 195 -12.38 -7.89 13.34
N SER A 196 -11.23 -8.30 13.87
CA SER A 196 -11.15 -9.20 15.02
C SER A 196 -11.67 -8.53 16.29
N TRP A 197 -11.32 -7.26 16.52
CA TRP A 197 -11.89 -6.40 17.57
C TRP A 197 -13.41 -6.29 17.45
N ALA A 198 -13.92 -6.00 16.24
CA ALA A 198 -15.35 -5.87 15.97
C ALA A 198 -16.15 -7.17 16.15
N VAL A 199 -15.52 -8.34 15.90
CA VAL A 199 -16.15 -9.65 16.12
C VAL A 199 -16.13 -10.05 17.60
N LEU A 200 -15.08 -9.71 18.34
CA LEU A 200 -14.95 -10.07 19.76
C LEU A 200 -15.84 -9.21 20.66
N GLY A 201 -15.82 -7.87 20.51
CA GLY A 201 -16.64 -6.94 21.29
C GLY A 201 -18.07 -6.73 20.76
N TRP A 202 -18.52 -7.55 19.79
CA TRP A 202 -19.79 -7.37 19.09
C TRP A 202 -21.00 -7.32 20.05
N ASN A 203 -21.02 -8.22 21.04
CA ASN A 203 -22.10 -8.30 22.02
C ASN A 203 -22.09 -7.09 22.95
N ASP A 204 -20.92 -6.74 23.49
CA ASP A 204 -20.74 -5.61 24.41
C ASP A 204 -21.14 -4.26 23.76
N MET A 205 -20.85 -4.08 22.47
CA MET A 205 -21.30 -2.92 21.70
C MET A 205 -22.82 -2.91 21.50
N ILE A 206 -23.43 -4.06 21.22
CA ILE A 206 -24.89 -4.16 21.06
C ILE A 206 -25.60 -3.86 22.38
N ASP A 207 -25.15 -4.43 23.49
CA ASP A 207 -25.76 -4.25 24.80
C ASP A 207 -25.58 -2.80 25.31
N MET A 208 -24.52 -2.10 24.87
CA MET A 208 -24.38 -0.66 25.07
C MET A 208 -25.44 0.19 24.35
N PHE A 209 -26.01 -0.24 23.21
CA PHE A 209 -26.97 0.60 22.46
C PHE A 209 -28.26 0.87 23.26
N PRO A 210 -29.00 -0.13 23.80
CA PRO A 210 -30.12 0.12 24.70
C PRO A 210 -29.72 0.80 26.00
N ALA A 211 -28.52 0.53 26.53
CA ALA A 211 -28.05 1.10 27.79
C ALA A 211 -27.88 2.63 27.75
N ILE A 212 -27.64 3.21 26.57
CA ILE A 212 -27.64 4.67 26.36
C ILE A 212 -28.97 5.21 25.81
N GLY A 213 -30.04 4.41 25.84
CA GLY A 213 -31.37 4.78 25.35
C GLY A 213 -31.53 4.81 23.82
N MET A 214 -30.54 4.32 23.07
CA MET A 214 -30.52 4.44 21.61
C MET A 214 -31.29 3.30 20.92
N GLY A 215 -32.23 3.64 20.04
CA GLY A 215 -33.07 2.68 19.32
C GLY A 215 -32.36 1.98 18.16
N HIS A 216 -33.01 0.97 17.58
CA HIS A 216 -32.43 0.17 16.50
C HIS A 216 -32.09 0.99 15.24
N GLY A 217 -32.84 2.06 14.96
CA GLY A 217 -32.64 2.87 13.76
C GLY A 217 -31.39 3.74 13.87
N SER A 218 -31.32 4.54 14.93
CA SER A 218 -30.17 5.39 15.24
C SER A 218 -28.91 4.57 15.55
N ALA A 219 -29.02 3.36 16.13
CA ALA A 219 -27.89 2.44 16.29
C ALA A 219 -27.29 1.97 14.95
N VAL A 220 -28.12 1.67 13.95
CA VAL A 220 -27.65 1.33 12.60
C VAL A 220 -26.96 2.53 11.95
N MET A 221 -27.55 3.73 12.03
CA MET A 221 -26.91 4.96 11.51
C MET A 221 -25.58 5.23 12.21
N THR A 222 -25.53 5.16 13.54
CA THR A 222 -24.31 5.35 14.34
C THR A 222 -23.23 4.32 14.00
N THR A 223 -23.60 3.07 13.74
CA THR A 223 -22.67 2.03 13.27
C THR A 223 -22.10 2.36 11.89
N ILE A 224 -22.90 2.94 10.98
CA ILE A 224 -22.42 3.47 9.70
C ILE A 224 -21.48 4.67 9.91
N ALA A 225 -21.77 5.56 10.88
CA ALA A 225 -20.87 6.66 11.24
C ALA A 225 -19.50 6.16 11.74
N TYR A 226 -19.43 5.03 12.46
CA TYR A 226 -18.15 4.48 12.92
C TYR A 226 -17.21 4.07 11.77
N LEU A 227 -17.72 3.79 10.56
CA LEU A 227 -16.89 3.51 9.38
C LEU A 227 -16.03 4.72 8.95
N ILE A 228 -16.42 5.94 9.31
CA ILE A 228 -15.61 7.17 9.11
C ILE A 228 -14.29 7.09 9.90
N TRP A 229 -14.30 6.39 11.03
CA TRP A 229 -13.15 6.23 11.93
C TRP A 229 -12.31 5.00 11.60
N LEU A 230 -12.73 4.15 10.65
CA LEU A 230 -12.02 2.92 10.29
C LEU A 230 -10.52 3.13 9.97
N PRO A 231 -10.08 4.14 9.21
CA PRO A 231 -8.65 4.35 8.96
C PRO A 231 -7.86 4.79 10.22
N ASN A 232 -8.51 5.48 11.18
CA ASN A 232 -7.90 5.79 12.47
C ASN A 232 -7.75 4.53 13.31
N LEU A 233 -8.84 3.75 13.44
CA LEU A 233 -8.84 2.47 14.15
C LEU A 233 -7.79 1.51 13.58
N MET A 234 -7.61 1.47 12.25
CA MET A 234 -6.55 0.70 11.60
C MET A 234 -5.14 1.17 11.98
N LEU A 235 -4.89 2.49 12.07
CA LEU A 235 -3.58 3.00 12.51
C LEU A 235 -3.32 2.68 13.99
N TRP A 236 -4.33 2.81 14.86
CA TRP A 236 -4.24 2.45 16.27
C TRP A 236 -4.06 0.93 16.48
N ALA A 237 -4.75 0.11 15.70
CA ALA A 237 -4.62 -1.35 15.66
C ALA A 237 -3.25 -1.80 15.14
N LEU A 238 -2.68 -1.11 14.14
CA LEU A 238 -1.34 -1.38 13.64
C LEU A 238 -0.28 -1.12 14.72
N SER A 239 -0.41 -0.03 15.47
CA SER A 239 0.41 0.23 16.66
C SER A 239 0.29 -0.92 17.66
N TRP A 240 -0.94 -1.26 18.06
CA TRP A 240 -1.23 -2.26 19.09
C TRP A 240 -0.66 -3.66 18.73
N VAL A 241 -0.92 -4.17 17.52
CA VAL A 241 -0.38 -5.49 17.08
C VAL A 241 1.14 -5.51 17.09
N CYS A 242 1.81 -4.43 16.70
CA CYS A 242 3.27 -4.40 16.64
C CYS A 242 3.93 -4.28 18.03
N GLY A 243 3.16 -4.25 19.11
CA GLY A 243 3.65 -4.03 20.48
C GLY A 243 3.87 -2.56 20.84
N GLY A 244 3.29 -1.64 20.07
CA GLY A 244 3.05 -0.27 20.49
C GLY A 244 1.82 -0.16 21.41
N ALA A 245 1.33 1.06 21.56
CA ALA A 245 0.11 1.35 22.31
C ALA A 245 -0.66 2.51 21.66
N PHE A 246 -1.93 2.64 22.04
CA PHE A 246 -2.70 3.86 21.81
C PHE A 246 -3.42 4.28 23.11
N SER A 247 -3.71 5.58 23.18
CA SER A 247 -4.35 6.24 24.30
C SER A 247 -5.70 6.79 23.88
N ILE A 248 -6.69 6.68 24.77
CA ILE A 248 -7.95 7.41 24.67
C ILE A 248 -8.06 8.24 25.93
N GLY A 249 -7.70 9.51 25.79
CA GLY A 249 -7.56 10.40 26.92
C GLY A 249 -6.33 10.13 27.79
N THR A 250 -6.34 10.70 28.98
CA THR A 250 -5.28 10.59 29.99
C THR A 250 -5.41 9.35 30.89
N SER A 251 -6.43 8.50 30.67
CA SER A 251 -6.79 7.43 31.62
C SER A 251 -6.98 6.04 31.00
N ALA A 252 -7.20 5.93 29.69
CA ALA A 252 -7.28 4.63 29.02
C ALA A 252 -6.07 4.43 28.08
N VAL A 253 -5.27 3.38 28.33
CA VAL A 253 -4.11 3.01 27.52
C VAL A 253 -4.21 1.54 27.12
N PHE A 254 -4.27 1.32 25.81
CA PHE A 254 -4.47 0.02 25.18
C PHE A 254 -3.15 -0.46 24.55
N SER A 255 -2.67 -1.62 25.01
CA SER A 255 -1.45 -2.30 24.57
C SER A 255 -1.65 -3.82 24.61
N LEU A 256 -0.67 -4.61 24.16
CA LEU A 256 -0.73 -6.08 24.29
C LEU A 256 -0.74 -6.58 25.76
N TRP A 257 -0.39 -5.71 26.72
CA TRP A 257 -0.29 -6.00 28.15
C TRP A 257 -1.37 -5.32 29.00
N SER A 258 -2.09 -4.33 28.47
CA SER A 258 -3.04 -3.49 29.22
C SER A 258 -4.25 -3.08 28.37
N GLY A 259 -5.45 -3.07 28.96
CA GLY A 259 -6.67 -2.58 28.33
C GLY A 259 -7.60 -1.94 29.37
N THR A 260 -7.21 -0.79 29.91
CA THR A 260 -7.94 -0.14 31.02
C THR A 260 -9.04 0.81 30.50
N GLY A 261 -10.21 0.25 30.18
CA GLY A 261 -11.36 1.01 29.63
C GLY A 261 -12.28 1.69 30.64
N TYR A 262 -12.15 1.42 31.95
CA TYR A 262 -13.13 1.73 33.01
C TYR A 262 -13.53 3.22 33.18
N ASP A 263 -12.75 4.15 32.63
CA ASP A 263 -12.95 5.60 32.75
C ASP A 263 -13.44 6.25 31.44
N LEU A 264 -13.78 5.46 30.42
CA LEU A 264 -14.25 5.96 29.14
C LEU A 264 -15.75 6.34 29.18
N PRO A 265 -16.17 7.37 28.43
CA PRO A 265 -17.58 7.64 28.19
C PRO A 265 -18.29 6.43 27.56
N SER A 266 -19.59 6.30 27.78
CA SER A 266 -20.45 5.25 27.20
C SER A 266 -20.70 5.47 25.71
N VAL A 267 -19.64 5.39 24.90
CA VAL A 267 -19.71 5.36 23.43
C VAL A 267 -19.59 3.90 22.99
N PRO A 268 -20.60 3.30 22.34
CA PRO A 268 -20.60 1.89 21.95
C PRO A 268 -19.35 1.43 21.18
N LEU A 269 -18.76 2.29 20.34
CA LEU A 269 -17.49 2.00 19.66
C LEU A 269 -16.34 1.63 20.62
N PHE A 270 -16.33 2.15 21.86
CA PHE A 270 -15.30 1.84 22.84
C PHE A 270 -15.43 0.44 23.45
N ALA A 271 -16.59 -0.22 23.33
CA ALA A 271 -16.75 -1.63 23.69
C ALA A 271 -16.00 -2.58 22.72
N LEU A 272 -15.68 -2.12 21.50
CA LEU A 272 -14.88 -2.90 20.54
C LEU A 272 -13.37 -2.82 20.81
N LEU A 273 -12.90 -2.12 21.85
CA LEU A 273 -11.47 -1.91 22.07
C LEU A 273 -10.79 -3.16 22.66
N PRO A 274 -9.51 -3.41 22.34
CA PRO A 274 -8.83 -4.65 22.70
C PRO A 274 -8.65 -4.83 24.22
N ALA A 275 -9.06 -6.01 24.69
CA ALA A 275 -8.54 -6.60 25.92
C ALA A 275 -7.02 -6.88 25.80
N PRO A 276 -6.27 -6.95 26.91
CA PRO A 276 -4.89 -7.45 26.91
C PRO A 276 -4.83 -8.90 26.40
N VAL A 277 -3.70 -9.29 25.80
CA VAL A 277 -3.49 -10.65 25.29
C VAL A 277 -2.78 -11.47 26.35
N ASP A 278 -3.38 -12.53 26.90
CA ASP A 278 -2.77 -13.29 28.01
C ASP A 278 -1.51 -14.06 27.62
N GLY A 279 -1.49 -14.66 26.42
CA GLY A 279 -0.41 -15.54 25.97
C GLY A 279 0.89 -14.81 25.63
N GLU A 280 1.98 -15.11 26.34
CA GLU A 280 3.30 -14.55 26.01
C GLU A 280 3.75 -14.91 24.58
N ALA A 281 3.55 -16.17 24.18
CA ALA A 281 3.90 -16.64 22.83
C ALA A 281 3.11 -15.92 21.72
N THR A 282 1.85 -15.52 21.96
CA THR A 282 1.07 -14.75 20.99
C THR A 282 1.48 -13.29 20.98
N ARG A 283 1.79 -12.66 22.14
CA ARG A 283 2.41 -11.31 22.18
C ARG A 283 3.70 -11.27 21.35
N ILE A 284 4.63 -12.21 21.57
CA ILE A 284 5.90 -12.30 20.84
C ILE A 284 5.67 -12.51 19.33
N SER A 285 4.73 -13.37 18.96
CA SER A 285 4.38 -13.62 17.55
C SER A 285 3.84 -12.39 16.84
N LEU A 286 3.00 -11.59 17.50
CA LEU A 286 2.46 -10.34 16.97
C LEU A 286 3.55 -9.27 16.80
N MET A 287 4.45 -9.14 17.78
CA MET A 287 5.59 -8.19 17.71
C MET A 287 6.62 -8.54 16.63
N LEU A 288 6.82 -9.83 16.34
CA LEU A 288 7.71 -10.30 15.27
C LEU A 288 7.10 -10.17 13.86
N LEU A 289 5.78 -10.05 13.75
CA LEU A 289 5.02 -10.08 12.49
C LEU A 289 5.55 -9.13 11.40
N PRO A 290 5.90 -7.84 11.67
CA PRO A 290 6.42 -6.94 10.63
C PRO A 290 7.83 -7.33 10.12
N GLY A 291 8.61 -8.02 10.97
CA GLY A 291 9.92 -8.56 10.60
C GLY A 291 9.80 -9.85 9.79
N VAL A 292 8.92 -10.77 10.19
CA VAL A 292 8.64 -11.99 9.41
C VAL A 292 8.10 -11.64 8.02
N LEU A 293 7.22 -10.65 7.93
CA LEU A 293 6.71 -10.10 6.67
C LEU A 293 7.84 -9.61 5.74
N THR A 294 8.66 -8.67 6.21
CA THR A 294 9.71 -8.05 5.39
C THR A 294 10.80 -9.05 5.03
N PHE A 295 11.06 -10.03 5.91
CA PHE A 295 11.90 -11.18 5.62
C PHE A 295 11.35 -12.02 4.45
N ILE A 296 10.07 -12.35 4.45
CA ILE A 296 9.42 -13.11 3.35
C ILE A 296 9.45 -12.30 2.04
N ILE A 297 9.09 -11.01 2.08
CA ILE A 297 9.12 -10.12 0.89
C ILE A 297 10.54 -10.02 0.34
N GLY A 298 11.53 -9.72 1.19
CA GLY A 298 12.94 -9.57 0.79
C GLY A 298 13.51 -10.85 0.21
N THR A 299 13.25 -12.00 0.86
CA THR A 299 13.73 -13.32 0.41
C THR A 299 13.11 -13.67 -0.96
N TRP A 300 11.79 -13.50 -1.11
CA TRP A 300 11.10 -13.67 -2.40
C TRP A 300 11.63 -12.72 -3.48
N MET A 301 12.08 -11.52 -3.12
CA MET A 301 12.69 -10.56 -4.06
C MET A 301 14.12 -10.93 -4.48
N MET A 302 14.93 -11.52 -3.60
CA MET A 302 16.28 -11.97 -3.94
C MET A 302 16.30 -13.29 -4.71
N LEU A 303 15.45 -14.26 -4.31
CA LEU A 303 15.35 -15.57 -4.96
C LEU A 303 14.65 -15.53 -6.33
N SER A 304 13.72 -14.59 -6.55
CA SER A 304 12.98 -14.54 -7.82
C SER A 304 13.88 -14.14 -9.00
N ALA A 305 14.00 -15.06 -9.97
CA ALA A 305 14.77 -14.88 -11.21
C ALA A 305 14.39 -13.61 -12.03
N LYS A 306 13.16 -13.10 -11.87
CA LYS A 306 12.67 -11.87 -12.52
C LYS A 306 13.03 -10.56 -11.78
N ARG A 307 13.67 -10.61 -10.60
CA ARG A 307 13.96 -9.42 -9.75
C ARG A 307 15.45 -9.18 -9.56
N PHE A 308 16.05 -9.67 -8.48
CA PHE A 308 17.50 -9.59 -8.26
C PHE A 308 18.25 -10.86 -8.66
N ALA A 309 17.59 -12.02 -8.64
CA ALA A 309 18.13 -13.31 -9.12
C ALA A 309 19.50 -13.67 -8.51
N VAL A 310 19.71 -13.39 -7.22
CA VAL A 310 21.05 -13.36 -6.58
C VAL A 310 21.75 -14.74 -6.58
N LEU A 311 20.98 -15.82 -6.69
CA LEU A 311 21.48 -17.21 -6.77
C LEU A 311 21.65 -17.71 -8.22
N ARG A 312 21.31 -16.91 -9.25
CA ARG A 312 21.61 -17.26 -10.65
C ARG A 312 23.12 -17.13 -10.85
N ARG A 313 23.76 -18.26 -11.13
CA ARG A 313 25.14 -18.29 -11.63
C ARG A 313 25.17 -17.74 -13.05
N ASP A 314 26.09 -16.82 -13.31
CA ASP A 314 26.57 -16.53 -14.67
C ASP A 314 27.76 -17.48 -14.94
N GLU A 315 27.92 -17.93 -16.18
CA GLU A 315 28.85 -19.00 -16.51
C GLU A 315 30.33 -18.54 -16.42
N ASP A 316 30.59 -17.25 -16.69
CA ASP A 316 31.89 -16.58 -16.63
C ASP A 316 32.39 -16.25 -15.19
N GLU A 317 32.00 -17.02 -14.17
CA GLU A 317 32.29 -16.71 -12.76
C GLU A 317 33.12 -17.78 -12.06
N ASP A 318 34.40 -17.42 -11.83
CA ASP A 318 35.42 -18.21 -11.13
C ASP A 318 34.92 -18.71 -9.77
N PRO A 319 34.84 -20.03 -9.54
CA PRO A 319 34.30 -20.57 -8.29
C PRO A 319 35.22 -20.34 -7.07
N THR A 320 36.46 -19.88 -7.28
CA THR A 320 37.51 -19.75 -6.25
C THR A 320 37.69 -18.32 -5.72
N ARG A 321 37.22 -17.29 -6.43
CA ARG A 321 37.40 -15.87 -6.03
C ARG A 321 36.29 -15.42 -5.08
N LEU A 322 36.54 -15.59 -3.78
CA LEU A 322 35.64 -15.22 -2.66
C LEU A 322 35.09 -13.79 -2.69
N VAL A 323 35.82 -12.83 -3.28
CA VAL A 323 35.41 -11.43 -3.40
C VAL A 323 35.68 -10.94 -4.83
N SER A 324 34.69 -11.11 -5.72
CA SER A 324 34.67 -10.48 -7.04
C SER A 324 33.89 -9.17 -6.99
N SER A 325 34.37 -8.13 -7.69
CA SER A 325 33.66 -6.85 -7.81
C SER A 325 32.24 -7.04 -8.37
N ARG A 326 32.06 -7.96 -9.33
CA ARG A 326 30.73 -8.32 -9.87
C ARG A 326 29.79 -8.81 -8.77
N MET A 327 30.25 -9.68 -7.88
CA MET A 327 29.48 -10.21 -6.76
C MET A 327 29.12 -9.10 -5.75
N LEU A 328 30.04 -8.20 -5.43
CA LEU A 328 29.77 -7.04 -4.57
C LEU A 328 28.64 -6.17 -5.14
N HIS A 329 28.68 -5.84 -6.44
CA HIS A 329 27.61 -5.10 -7.10
C HIS A 329 26.26 -5.86 -7.09
N ARG A 330 26.25 -7.19 -7.31
CA ARG A 330 25.01 -8.00 -7.24
C ARG A 330 24.35 -7.94 -5.86
N PHE A 331 25.11 -7.85 -4.77
CA PHE A 331 24.57 -7.74 -3.40
C PHE A 331 24.29 -6.29 -2.95
N ALA A 332 25.01 -5.31 -3.47
CA ALA A 332 24.80 -3.89 -3.15
C ALA A 332 23.44 -3.36 -3.64
N HIS A 333 23.00 -3.75 -4.84
CA HIS A 333 21.72 -3.31 -5.39
C HIS A 333 20.50 -3.73 -4.53
N PRO A 334 20.35 -5.01 -4.10
CA PRO A 334 19.35 -5.41 -3.09
C PRO A 334 19.43 -4.60 -1.80
N ALA A 335 20.63 -4.40 -1.23
CA ALA A 335 20.82 -3.66 0.01
C ALA A 335 20.31 -2.21 -0.09
N ILE A 336 20.66 -1.50 -1.17
CA ILE A 336 20.18 -0.13 -1.42
C ILE A 336 18.65 -0.09 -1.55
N ALA A 337 18.05 -1.04 -2.26
CA ALA A 337 16.59 -1.12 -2.41
C ALA A 337 15.86 -1.36 -1.08
N PHE A 338 16.39 -2.23 -0.23
CA PHE A 338 15.81 -2.54 1.08
C PHE A 338 16.03 -1.42 2.11
N CYS A 339 17.20 -0.77 2.11
CA CYS A 339 17.46 0.40 2.94
C CYS A 339 16.51 1.55 2.56
N ALA A 340 16.35 1.83 1.26
CA ALA A 340 15.39 2.83 0.78
C ALA A 340 13.95 2.51 1.21
N ALA A 341 13.50 1.26 1.04
CA ALA A 341 12.16 0.84 1.49
C ALA A 341 11.97 1.01 3.01
N SER A 342 12.99 0.68 3.80
CA SER A 342 12.97 0.84 5.27
C SER A 342 12.90 2.32 5.69
N VAL A 343 13.64 3.20 5.01
CA VAL A 343 13.57 4.66 5.22
C VAL A 343 12.20 5.21 4.85
N PHE A 344 11.60 4.78 3.73
CA PHE A 344 10.23 5.21 3.39
C PHE A 344 9.18 4.72 4.41
N ILE A 345 9.30 3.51 4.97
CA ILE A 345 8.43 3.05 6.07
C ILE A 345 8.61 3.95 7.30
N ALA A 346 9.85 4.26 7.67
CA ALA A 346 10.18 5.11 8.82
C ALA A 346 9.80 6.59 8.65
N ILE A 347 9.37 7.03 7.46
CA ILE A 347 8.83 8.38 7.20
C ILE A 347 7.29 8.33 7.08
N VAL A 348 6.74 7.38 6.32
CA VAL A 348 5.31 7.35 6.00
C VAL A 348 4.46 6.85 7.17
N ILE A 349 4.93 5.88 7.96
CA ILE A 349 4.20 5.39 9.13
C ILE A 349 4.02 6.49 10.20
N PRO A 350 5.08 7.18 10.70
CA PRO A 350 4.89 8.24 11.69
C PRO A 350 4.04 9.40 11.18
N LEU A 351 4.13 9.76 9.89
CA LEU A 351 3.29 10.79 9.29
C LEU A 351 1.79 10.41 9.36
N LEU A 352 1.44 9.17 9.00
CA LEU A 352 0.06 8.69 9.08
C LEU A 352 -0.44 8.61 10.53
N MET A 353 0.39 8.10 11.46
CA MET A 353 0.06 8.08 12.89
C MET A 353 -0.19 9.50 13.43
N SER A 354 0.66 10.47 13.07
CA SER A 354 0.52 11.86 13.50
C SER A 354 -0.76 12.52 12.97
N LEU A 355 -1.25 12.14 11.78
CA LEU A 355 -2.53 12.60 11.22
C LEU A 355 -3.75 11.92 11.85
N SER A 356 -3.55 10.80 12.55
CA SER A 356 -4.58 10.03 13.26
C SER A 356 -4.72 10.41 14.73
N ASN A 357 -3.80 11.22 15.25
CA ASN A 357 -3.81 11.74 16.61
C ASN A 357 -4.56 13.09 16.69
N GLY A 358 -5.05 13.42 17.89
CA GLY A 358 -5.60 14.75 18.18
C GLY A 358 -6.37 14.77 19.50
N SER A 359 -7.27 15.73 19.66
CA SER A 359 -8.17 15.84 20.81
C SER A 359 -9.61 15.51 20.43
N LEU A 360 -10.38 14.96 21.37
CA LEU A 360 -11.82 14.74 21.26
C LEU A 360 -12.61 15.40 22.42
N GLY A 361 -11.94 16.19 23.26
CA GLY A 361 -12.56 16.95 24.36
C GLY A 361 -11.52 17.59 25.27
N THR A 362 -11.94 18.41 26.22
CA THR A 362 -11.03 18.99 27.23
C THR A 362 -10.71 18.01 28.37
N GLY A 363 -9.63 18.29 29.12
CA GLY A 363 -9.30 17.53 30.33
C GLY A 363 -8.97 16.06 30.03
N ARG A 364 -9.78 15.13 30.55
CA ARG A 364 -9.53 13.69 30.42
C ARG A 364 -9.45 13.20 28.98
N LEU A 365 -10.12 13.84 28.01
CA LEU A 365 -10.13 13.45 26.58
C LEU A 365 -9.24 14.33 25.68
N SER A 366 -8.30 15.06 26.28
CA SER A 366 -7.44 16.03 25.59
C SER A 366 -6.46 15.42 24.57
N HIS A 367 -6.14 14.14 24.68
CA HIS A 367 -5.26 13.42 23.76
C HIS A 367 -5.85 12.05 23.40
N ILE A 368 -6.04 11.79 22.10
CA ILE A 368 -6.39 10.50 21.54
C ILE A 368 -5.38 10.13 20.46
N GLY A 369 -4.98 8.86 20.47
CA GLY A 369 -4.14 8.27 19.44
C GLY A 369 -2.86 7.63 19.99
N VAL A 370 -1.88 7.50 19.10
CA VAL A 370 -0.72 6.60 19.22
C VAL A 370 0.53 7.36 19.66
N ASP A 371 1.36 6.79 20.54
CA ASP A 371 2.75 7.27 20.68
C ASP A 371 3.49 7.00 19.37
N VAL A 372 3.63 8.05 18.56
CA VAL A 372 4.27 8.01 17.25
C VAL A 372 5.71 7.51 17.34
N ALA A 373 6.44 7.83 18.41
CA ALA A 373 7.85 7.47 18.59
C ALA A 373 8.05 6.04 19.09
N ALA A 374 7.26 5.54 20.05
CA ALA A 374 7.26 4.11 20.40
C ALA A 374 6.80 3.24 19.23
N SER A 375 5.69 3.61 18.59
CA SER A 375 5.02 2.75 17.61
C SER A 375 5.76 2.72 16.27
N THR A 376 6.41 3.82 15.87
CA THR A 376 7.35 3.80 14.74
C THR A 376 8.57 2.93 15.04
N ARG A 377 9.09 2.91 16.29
CA ARG A 377 10.17 1.98 16.66
C ARG A 377 9.68 0.52 16.63
N ALA A 378 8.45 0.26 17.08
CA ALA A 378 7.82 -1.06 17.10
C ALA A 378 7.57 -1.62 15.68
N ILE A 379 7.19 -0.77 14.72
CA ILE A 379 6.94 -1.17 13.32
C ILE A 379 8.26 -1.20 12.52
N ALA A 380 9.04 -0.11 12.53
CA ALA A 380 10.16 0.06 11.61
C ALA A 380 11.40 -0.77 11.97
N ARG A 381 11.66 -1.05 13.27
CA ARG A 381 12.83 -1.87 13.66
C ARG A 381 12.68 -3.33 13.20
N PRO A 382 11.58 -4.06 13.46
CA PRO A 382 11.40 -5.40 12.89
C PRO A 382 11.40 -5.38 11.37
N CYS A 383 10.77 -4.40 10.71
CA CYS A 383 10.82 -4.27 9.25
C CYS A 383 12.26 -4.18 8.69
N ALA A 384 13.11 -3.35 9.29
CA ALA A 384 14.51 -3.23 8.89
C ALA A 384 15.31 -4.52 9.16
N LEU A 385 15.08 -5.17 10.32
CA LEU A 385 15.73 -6.44 10.68
C LEU A 385 15.32 -7.60 9.75
N GLY A 386 14.04 -7.67 9.35
CA GLY A 386 13.55 -8.68 8.41
C GLY A 386 14.19 -8.55 7.02
N PHE A 387 14.27 -7.31 6.50
CA PHE A 387 15.00 -7.05 5.25
C PHE A 387 16.52 -7.34 5.37
N LEU A 388 17.14 -7.03 6.50
CA LEU A 388 18.56 -7.34 6.76
C LEU A 388 18.80 -8.85 6.79
N ALA A 389 17.95 -9.62 7.49
CA ALA A 389 18.02 -11.08 7.53
C ALA A 389 17.82 -11.70 6.14
N ALA A 390 16.88 -11.16 5.34
CA ALA A 390 16.65 -11.59 3.96
C ALA A 390 17.85 -11.33 3.04
N TRP A 391 18.67 -10.32 3.33
CA TRP A 391 19.92 -10.03 2.61
C TRP A 391 21.08 -10.91 3.09
N MET A 392 21.21 -11.11 4.41
CA MET A 392 22.29 -11.90 5.02
C MET A 392 22.24 -13.40 4.66
N ILE A 393 21.06 -14.02 4.62
CA ILE A 393 20.98 -15.48 4.37
C ILE A 393 21.52 -15.88 2.97
N PRO A 394 21.12 -15.23 1.86
CA PRO A 394 21.73 -15.46 0.55
C PRO A 394 23.23 -15.14 0.51
N LEU A 395 23.69 -14.11 1.23
CA LEU A 395 25.10 -13.75 1.30
C LEU A 395 25.92 -14.88 1.93
N ILE A 396 25.51 -15.34 3.11
CA ILE A 396 26.14 -16.47 3.83
C ILE A 396 26.14 -17.74 2.97
N PHE A 397 25.04 -18.03 2.27
CA PHE A 397 24.93 -19.19 1.40
C PHE A 397 25.91 -19.16 0.21
N VAL A 398 26.05 -18.01 -0.46
CA VAL A 398 27.01 -17.87 -1.58
C VAL A 398 28.46 -17.90 -1.06
N CYS A 399 28.78 -17.16 0.02
CA CYS A 399 30.10 -17.21 0.64
C CYS A 399 30.50 -18.62 1.07
N GLY A 400 29.58 -19.39 1.68
CA GLY A 400 29.81 -20.79 2.05
C GLY A 400 30.09 -21.68 0.85
N ARG A 401 29.35 -21.53 -0.26
CA ARG A 401 29.60 -22.28 -1.51
C ARG A 401 30.97 -21.95 -2.13
N CYS A 402 31.37 -20.69 -2.16
CA CYS A 402 32.69 -20.29 -2.65
C CYS A 402 33.82 -20.78 -1.72
N GLY A 403 33.60 -20.78 -0.40
CA GLY A 403 34.54 -21.35 0.58
C GLY A 403 34.77 -22.85 0.38
N ILE A 404 33.68 -23.62 0.21
CA ILE A 404 33.73 -25.06 -0.09
C ILE A 404 34.45 -25.30 -1.44
N ALA A 405 34.12 -24.54 -2.49
CA ALA A 405 34.76 -24.68 -3.79
C ALA A 405 36.27 -24.39 -3.74
N ALA A 406 36.70 -23.31 -3.07
CA ALA A 406 38.12 -22.99 -2.89
C ALA A 406 38.87 -24.06 -2.07
N LEU A 407 38.23 -24.65 -1.06
CA LEU A 407 38.80 -25.73 -0.25
C LEU A 407 38.95 -27.03 -1.05
N LEU A 408 37.97 -27.36 -1.90
CA LEU A 408 38.05 -28.48 -2.83
C LEU A 408 39.17 -28.27 -3.86
N SER A 409 39.26 -27.09 -4.50
CA SER A 409 40.33 -26.79 -5.47
C SER A 409 41.73 -26.90 -4.86
N ARG A 410 41.93 -26.46 -3.60
CA ARG A 410 43.19 -26.67 -2.87
C ARG A 410 43.53 -28.15 -2.67
N ARG A 411 42.52 -28.98 -2.40
CA ARG A 411 42.70 -30.42 -2.17
C ARG A 411 42.97 -31.21 -3.47
N THR A 412 42.43 -30.76 -4.60
CA THR A 412 42.74 -31.36 -5.92
C THR A 412 44.10 -30.90 -6.44
N GLY A 413 44.43 -29.61 -6.34
CA GLY A 413 45.71 -29.06 -6.83
C GLY A 413 46.92 -29.78 -6.25
N GLY A 414 46.95 -29.95 -4.91
CA GLY A 414 48.02 -30.65 -4.20
C GLY A 414 48.17 -32.15 -4.51
N ASN A 415 47.38 -32.72 -5.43
CA ASN A 415 47.52 -34.08 -5.94
C ASN A 415 47.98 -34.13 -7.41
N THR A 416 48.40 -33.00 -7.99
CA THR A 416 48.86 -32.92 -9.40
C THR A 416 50.39 -32.79 -9.49
N ASP A 417 51.00 -32.10 -8.53
CA ASP A 417 52.44 -31.80 -8.51
C ASP A 417 53.34 -33.03 -8.27
N SER A 418 52.76 -34.21 -8.02
CA SER A 418 53.46 -35.46 -7.69
C SER A 418 53.58 -36.47 -8.84
N VAL A 419 53.05 -36.17 -10.03
CA VAL A 419 53.03 -37.10 -11.19
C VAL A 419 53.70 -36.50 -12.45
N GLY A 420 53.98 -35.20 -12.47
CA GLY A 420 54.37 -34.46 -13.67
C GLY A 420 55.86 -34.32 -13.97
N ASN A 421 56.75 -35.23 -13.55
CA ASN A 421 58.19 -35.07 -13.81
C ASN A 421 59.00 -36.38 -13.92
N SER A 422 58.79 -37.15 -14.99
CA SER A 422 59.68 -38.27 -15.37
C SER A 422 59.68 -38.53 -16.89
N SER A 423 60.87 -38.49 -17.49
CA SER A 423 61.16 -38.67 -18.94
C SER A 423 60.61 -37.55 -19.87
N LEU A 424 61.32 -37.07 -20.89
CA LEU A 424 62.70 -37.32 -21.35
C LEU A 424 63.51 -36.01 -21.44
N ARG A 425 64.84 -36.10 -21.32
CA ARG A 425 65.78 -35.09 -21.86
C ARG A 425 66.33 -35.63 -23.18
N PRO A 426 66.35 -34.86 -24.28
CA PRO A 426 67.30 -35.12 -25.36
C PRO A 426 68.72 -34.77 -24.87
N ALA A 427 69.69 -35.61 -25.18
CA ALA A 427 71.10 -35.26 -25.03
C ALA A 427 71.56 -34.49 -26.28
N VAL A 428 72.55 -33.61 -26.09
CA VAL A 428 73.33 -33.01 -27.18
C VAL A 428 74.72 -33.62 -27.10
N ASP A 429 75.16 -34.22 -28.20
CA ASP A 429 76.55 -34.57 -28.46
C ASP A 429 76.84 -34.20 -29.92
N ASP A 430 77.97 -33.55 -30.17
CA ASP A 430 78.41 -33.15 -31.51
C ASP A 430 79.08 -34.33 -32.24
N MET A 431 78.90 -34.43 -33.56
CA MET A 431 80.02 -34.66 -34.50
C MET A 431 79.65 -34.44 -35.98
N ASP A 432 80.38 -33.51 -36.59
CA ASP A 432 81.09 -33.60 -37.89
C ASP A 432 80.53 -34.51 -39.01
N ASN A 433 80.10 -33.93 -40.14
CA ASN A 433 80.87 -33.93 -41.40
C ASN A 433 80.26 -32.95 -42.46
N ARG A 434 80.95 -32.81 -43.59
CA ARG A 434 80.90 -31.77 -44.63
C ARG A 434 79.85 -31.98 -45.76
N ASP A 435 80.00 -31.15 -46.80
CA ASP A 435 79.45 -31.25 -48.18
C ASP A 435 78.02 -30.67 -48.35
N ASP A 436 77.67 -29.83 -49.34
CA ASP A 436 78.49 -29.04 -50.29
C ASP A 436 77.65 -27.93 -51.02
N ILE A 437 78.33 -27.01 -51.74
CA ILE A 437 77.89 -26.28 -52.97
C ILE A 437 76.69 -25.26 -52.95
N ASP A 438 77.08 -23.96 -53.04
CA ASP A 438 76.66 -22.85 -53.95
C ASP A 438 75.25 -22.18 -54.08
N HIS A 439 75.37 -20.86 -54.40
CA HIS A 439 74.48 -19.87 -55.05
C HIS A 439 73.07 -19.59 -54.46
N ALA A 440 72.65 -18.36 -54.09
CA ALA A 440 72.88 -16.95 -54.49
C ALA A 440 71.96 -16.40 -55.60
N ALA A 441 71.07 -15.47 -55.22
CA ALA A 441 70.46 -14.42 -56.06
C ALA A 441 69.80 -13.32 -55.19
N GLU A 442 69.94 -12.05 -55.58
CA GLU A 442 69.32 -10.87 -54.92
C GLU A 442 68.18 -10.26 -55.78
N THR A 443 67.74 -9.04 -55.43
CA THR A 443 66.79 -8.10 -56.09
C THR A 443 65.35 -8.16 -55.53
N ASP A 444 64.76 -7.20 -54.81
CA ASP A 444 64.97 -5.76 -54.47
C ASP A 444 63.99 -4.77 -55.13
N SER A 445 63.37 -3.92 -54.29
CA SER A 445 62.59 -2.71 -54.62
C SER A 445 61.25 -2.92 -55.40
N SER A 446 60.24 -2.02 -55.42
CA SER A 446 59.99 -0.73 -54.73
C SER A 446 58.46 -0.39 -54.63
N SER A 447 58.15 0.76 -54.00
CA SER A 447 56.87 1.49 -53.81
C SER A 447 56.02 1.76 -55.08
N ALA A 448 54.76 2.24 -55.09
CA ALA A 448 53.83 2.88 -54.11
C ALA A 448 52.37 2.50 -54.51
N MET A 449 51.30 2.46 -53.68
CA MET A 449 50.72 3.40 -52.69
C MET A 449 50.08 4.69 -53.27
N ASN A 450 48.77 4.64 -53.60
CA ASN A 450 47.77 5.63 -53.16
C ASN A 450 46.30 5.22 -53.48
N ASP A 451 45.39 5.79 -52.70
CA ASP A 451 43.91 5.62 -52.62
C ASP A 451 43.22 6.95 -53.10
N PRO A 452 41.88 7.21 -53.02
CA PRO A 452 40.70 6.33 -52.90
C PRO A 452 39.43 6.77 -53.73
N ALA A 453 38.33 6.01 -53.56
CA ALA A 453 36.92 6.48 -53.38
C ALA A 453 35.95 6.87 -54.54
N SER A 454 34.66 6.53 -54.25
CA SER A 454 33.38 7.24 -54.53
C SER A 454 32.64 7.19 -55.90
N GLU A 455 31.65 6.29 -55.94
CA GLU A 455 30.19 6.57 -56.11
C GLU A 455 29.52 6.83 -57.50
N HIS A 456 28.17 6.67 -57.48
CA HIS A 456 27.15 6.93 -58.52
C HIS A 456 27.09 6.00 -59.77
N ASN A 457 25.97 5.80 -60.50
CA ASN A 457 24.49 5.79 -60.29
C ASN A 457 23.80 5.41 -61.64
N ARG A 458 22.47 5.09 -61.66
CA ARG A 458 21.53 5.01 -62.83
C ARG A 458 21.49 3.72 -63.70
N ILE A 459 20.43 3.33 -64.44
CA ILE A 459 18.94 3.59 -64.49
C ILE A 459 18.22 2.50 -65.33
N GLY A 460 16.94 2.18 -65.03
CA GLY A 460 15.97 1.49 -65.94
C GLY A 460 16.14 -0.04 -66.13
N ALA A 461 15.32 -0.81 -66.87
CA ALA A 461 13.94 -0.72 -67.40
C ALA A 461 13.66 -2.00 -68.26
N SER A 462 12.47 -2.51 -68.62
CA SER A 462 11.06 -2.44 -68.12
C SER A 462 10.17 -3.38 -68.98
N ASN A 463 8.99 -3.84 -68.50
CA ASN A 463 7.94 -4.60 -69.25
C ASN A 463 8.34 -6.05 -69.71
N ASP A 464 7.45 -7.02 -70.02
CA ASP A 464 5.97 -7.12 -69.92
C ASP A 464 5.45 -8.59 -69.73
N ALA A 465 4.12 -8.72 -69.59
CA ALA A 465 3.22 -9.90 -69.42
C ALA A 465 3.61 -11.34 -69.88
N ASP A 466 3.13 -12.38 -69.16
CA ASP A 466 2.02 -13.27 -69.65
C ASP A 466 1.41 -14.25 -68.58
N LEU A 467 0.34 -14.97 -68.93
CA LEU A 467 -0.50 -15.90 -68.11
C LEU A 467 -0.82 -17.22 -68.89
N PRO A 468 -1.56 -18.24 -68.36
CA PRO A 468 -1.73 -18.80 -67.00
C PRO A 468 -1.56 -20.36 -66.95
N SER A 469 -1.80 -21.04 -65.80
CA SER A 469 -2.74 -22.20 -65.75
C SER A 469 -2.91 -22.92 -64.38
N ARG A 470 -4.15 -23.44 -64.18
CA ARG A 470 -4.59 -24.63 -63.40
C ARG A 470 -4.25 -24.80 -61.91
N SER A 471 -5.25 -24.52 -61.07
CA SER A 471 -5.74 -25.45 -60.03
C SER A 471 -6.70 -26.50 -60.66
N PRO A 472 -7.06 -27.62 -59.99
CA PRO A 472 -8.06 -27.67 -58.90
C PRO A 472 -7.68 -28.69 -57.77
N ARG A 473 -8.49 -29.14 -56.79
CA ARG A 473 -9.96 -29.17 -56.61
C ARG A 473 -10.39 -29.29 -55.13
N VAL A 474 -11.67 -29.02 -54.87
CA VAL A 474 -12.44 -29.04 -53.60
C VAL A 474 -13.94 -29.30 -53.96
N PRO A 475 -14.92 -29.58 -53.05
CA PRO A 475 -15.04 -29.08 -51.66
C PRO A 475 -15.74 -29.99 -50.59
N ARG A 476 -15.83 -29.45 -49.36
CA ARG A 476 -16.98 -29.45 -48.39
C ARG A 476 -17.93 -30.66 -48.23
N THR A 477 -18.30 -30.91 -46.97
CA THR A 477 -19.70 -31.00 -46.49
C THR A 477 -19.88 -30.08 -45.25
N ALA A 478 -21.12 -29.77 -44.83
CA ALA A 478 -21.43 -28.91 -43.68
C ALA A 478 -22.91 -29.02 -43.21
N GLN A 479 -23.20 -28.60 -41.97
CA GLN A 479 -24.54 -28.53 -41.30
C GLN A 479 -25.17 -29.93 -41.08
N SER A 480 -26.11 -30.20 -40.16
CA SER A 480 -26.88 -29.43 -39.14
C SER A 480 -27.11 -30.38 -37.91
N SER A 481 -27.92 -30.19 -36.86
CA SER A 481 -28.95 -29.22 -36.43
C SER A 481 -29.14 -29.26 -34.88
N ALA A 482 -30.25 -28.73 -34.34
CA ALA A 482 -30.83 -29.04 -33.01
C ALA A 482 -32.36 -29.28 -33.19
N PRO A 483 -33.15 -29.83 -32.21
CA PRO A 483 -33.66 -28.97 -31.11
C PRO A 483 -34.14 -29.64 -29.77
N PHE A 484 -34.28 -28.82 -28.72
CA PHE A 484 -35.34 -28.76 -27.67
C PHE A 484 -35.85 -29.97 -26.82
N THR A 485 -35.67 -29.85 -25.47
CA THR A 485 -36.69 -30.01 -24.37
C THR A 485 -37.32 -31.41 -24.05
N VAL A 486 -37.99 -31.71 -22.92
CA VAL A 486 -38.34 -31.00 -21.63
C VAL A 486 -38.60 -32.00 -20.48
N ASP A 487 -38.38 -31.61 -19.21
CA ASP A 487 -38.96 -32.16 -17.94
C ASP A 487 -38.84 -33.68 -17.59
N ASN A 488 -39.19 -34.20 -16.38
CA ASN A 488 -39.62 -33.60 -15.10
C ASN A 488 -39.18 -34.45 -13.86
N ARG A 489 -39.50 -33.93 -12.66
CA ARG A 489 -39.88 -34.63 -11.40
C ARG A 489 -38.86 -35.50 -10.64
N SER A 490 -38.36 -34.88 -9.56
CA SER A 490 -38.60 -35.26 -8.16
C SER A 490 -38.43 -36.72 -7.69
N LEU A 491 -37.64 -36.88 -6.63
CA LEU A 491 -38.05 -37.72 -5.49
C LEU A 491 -37.78 -36.99 -4.17
N ARG A 492 -38.66 -37.24 -3.19
CA ARG A 492 -38.73 -36.57 -1.89
C ARG A 492 -38.75 -37.66 -0.82
N THR A 493 -37.79 -37.67 0.08
CA THR A 493 -37.74 -38.60 1.22
C THR A 493 -37.61 -37.84 2.53
N GLU A 494 -38.03 -38.49 3.63
CA GLU A 494 -38.55 -37.78 4.80
C GLU A 494 -37.64 -37.82 6.03
N LYS A 495 -37.98 -36.99 7.03
CA LYS A 495 -37.44 -37.06 8.40
C LYS A 495 -37.95 -38.33 9.10
N PRO A 496 -37.24 -38.78 10.15
CA PRO A 496 -37.90 -39.23 11.37
C PRO A 496 -37.84 -38.16 12.48
N LYS A 497 -38.87 -38.10 13.33
CA LYS A 497 -38.91 -37.28 14.56
C LYS A 497 -38.55 -38.15 15.78
N ARG A 498 -37.70 -37.65 16.68
CA ARG A 498 -37.64 -37.97 18.12
C ARG A 498 -37.03 -36.77 18.86
N ALA A 499 -37.40 -36.42 20.10
CA ALA A 499 -38.58 -36.82 20.88
C ALA A 499 -39.00 -35.66 21.80
N ARG A 500 -40.21 -35.71 22.36
CA ARG A 500 -40.75 -34.73 23.31
C ARG A 500 -40.69 -35.31 24.73
N MET A 501 -40.27 -34.52 25.71
CA MET A 501 -40.53 -34.79 27.13
C MET A 501 -41.09 -33.53 27.79
N VAL A 502 -42.04 -33.71 28.71
CA VAL A 502 -42.77 -32.64 29.42
C VAL A 502 -43.13 -33.11 30.82
N ALA A 503 -42.67 -32.38 31.84
CA ALA A 503 -43.16 -32.29 33.21
C ALA A 503 -42.55 -30.98 33.78
N SER A 504 -43.30 -30.03 34.35
CA SER A 504 -44.08 -30.08 35.60
C SER A 504 -43.18 -30.24 36.84
N GLY A 505 -43.28 -29.41 37.89
CA GLY A 505 -44.16 -28.24 38.12
C GLY A 505 -44.05 -27.72 39.57
N GLY A 506 -44.73 -26.62 39.90
CA GLY A 506 -44.65 -25.93 41.21
C GLY A 506 -43.79 -24.65 41.11
N SER A 507 -44.27 -23.42 41.30
CA SER A 507 -45.39 -22.84 42.09
C SER A 507 -45.07 -22.63 43.58
N ALA A 508 -44.66 -21.41 43.90
CA ALA A 508 -44.68 -20.78 45.22
C ALA A 508 -44.93 -19.27 45.02
N GLU A 509 -45.56 -18.59 45.99
CA GLU A 509 -46.32 -17.36 45.73
C GLU A 509 -46.07 -16.29 46.80
N ASN A 510 -46.24 -15.02 46.40
CA ASN A 510 -46.57 -13.87 47.29
C ASN A 510 -45.43 -13.27 48.18
N PRO A 511 -45.62 -12.15 48.90
CA PRO A 511 -44.97 -10.90 48.45
C PRO A 511 -44.40 -10.00 49.58
N THR A 512 -44.22 -8.71 49.25
CA THR A 512 -44.17 -7.52 50.14
C THR A 512 -43.03 -7.38 51.14
N THR A 513 -42.28 -6.28 50.98
CA THR A 513 -42.03 -5.35 52.08
C THR A 513 -42.16 -3.92 51.55
N LYS A 514 -42.43 -2.97 52.44
CA LYS A 514 -42.85 -1.59 52.15
C LYS A 514 -41.92 -0.62 52.88
N GLU A 515 -41.87 0.63 52.41
CA GLU A 515 -41.57 1.86 53.18
C GLU A 515 -40.35 1.90 54.12
N ASP A 516 -39.46 2.88 53.91
CA ASP A 516 -39.40 3.98 54.88
C ASP A 516 -38.89 5.29 54.25
N LYS A 517 -39.64 6.38 54.51
CA LYS A 517 -39.37 7.84 54.31
C LYS A 517 -38.81 8.33 52.97
#